data_AF-G4FLX4-F1
#
_entry.id   AF-G4FLX4-F1
#
_cell.length_a   1.000
_cell.length_b   1.000
_cell.length_c   1.000
_cell.angle_alpha   90.00
_cell.angle_beta   90.00
_cell.angle_gamma   90.00
#
_symmetry.space_group_name_H-M   'P 1'
#
loop_
_entity.id
_entity.type
_entity.pdbx_description
1 polymer ?
#
loop_
_entity_poly.entity_id
_entity_poly.type
_entity_poly.pdbx_seq_one_letter_code
_entity_poly.pdbx_strand_id
1 'polypeptide(L)'
;MLRILATKPFLSDFGILILRVFTGTLLIHHGYEKLANIENFADAFVRPLHLPFPILLSYIAAFSEVIGSWLLITGFLTRFGALAIMGTISVAIYHAIITAGFNIYLLELLGLYFASAVAILAMGPGRLAIDELIVRRFSPELEREQSGPIDTVISDGVA
;
A
#
# COMPACT_ATOMS: atom_id res chain seq x y z
N MET A 1 31.13 4.70 -3.65
CA MET A 1 29.87 3.94 -3.85
C MET A 1 28.96 3.95 -2.63
N LEU A 2 29.45 3.73 -1.40
CA LEU A 2 28.66 3.82 -0.15
C LEU A 2 27.95 5.18 0.09
N ARG A 3 28.52 6.29 -0.39
CA ARG A 3 27.95 7.64 -0.18
C ARG A 3 26.68 7.92 -0.99
N ILE A 4 26.49 7.24 -2.13
CA ILE A 4 25.30 7.36 -3.00
C ILE A 4 24.11 6.59 -2.41
N LEU A 5 24.39 5.46 -1.74
CA LEU A 5 23.39 4.68 -1.01
C LEU A 5 22.88 5.39 0.25
N ALA A 6 23.65 6.35 0.80
CA ALA A 6 23.33 7.05 2.05
C ALA A 6 22.71 8.44 1.85
N THR A 7 22.33 8.79 0.62
CA THR A 7 21.65 10.07 0.35
C THR A 7 20.24 10.01 0.92
N LYS A 8 19.84 11.00 1.74
CA LYS A 8 18.48 11.13 2.34
C LYS A 8 17.33 10.73 1.39
N PRO A 9 17.29 11.13 0.09
CA PRO A 9 16.21 10.73 -0.80
C PRO A 9 16.15 9.21 -1.05
N PHE A 10 17.29 8.54 -1.21
CA PHE A 10 17.33 7.09 -1.48
C PHE A 10 16.84 6.26 -0.28
N LEU A 11 17.19 6.64 0.94
CA LEU A 11 16.71 5.95 2.15
C LEU A 11 15.19 6.07 2.29
N SER A 12 14.62 7.24 1.99
CA SER A 12 13.17 7.43 2.02
C SER A 12 12.46 6.55 0.99
N ASP A 13 12.98 6.49 -0.24
CA ASP A 13 12.42 5.63 -1.29
C ASP A 13 12.51 4.14 -0.94
N PHE A 14 13.64 3.73 -0.35
CA PHE A 14 13.85 2.36 0.11
C PHE A 14 12.92 2.02 1.29
N GLY A 15 12.69 2.96 2.21
CA GLY A 15 11.73 2.80 3.30
C GLY A 15 10.30 2.60 2.79
N ILE A 16 9.86 3.37 1.79
CA ILE A 16 8.55 3.19 1.15
C ILE A 16 8.47 1.84 0.42
N LEU A 17 9.55 1.42 -0.24
CA LEU A 17 9.60 0.09 -0.87
C LEU A 17 9.42 -1.03 0.17
N ILE A 18 10.15 -0.98 1.29
CA ILE A 18 10.02 -1.95 2.38
C ILE A 18 8.57 -1.96 2.89
N LEU A 19 8.01 -0.78 3.17
CA LEU A 19 6.64 -0.67 3.69
C LEU A 19 5.62 -1.32 2.74
N ARG A 20 5.74 -1.08 1.43
CA ARG A 20 4.88 -1.69 0.42
C ARG A 20 5.05 -3.21 0.34
N VAL A 21 6.28 -3.69 0.27
CA VAL A 21 6.58 -5.11 0.10
C VAL A 21 6.13 -5.91 1.32
N PHE A 22 6.43 -5.43 2.53
CA PHE A 22 6.00 -6.10 3.77
C PHE A 22 4.49 -6.08 3.93
N THR A 23 3.86 -4.91 3.78
CA THR A 23 2.39 -4.78 3.89
C THR A 23 1.69 -5.70 2.90
N GLY A 24 2.12 -5.67 1.63
CA GLY A 24 1.52 -6.50 0.59
C GLY A 24 1.76 -7.99 0.82
N THR A 25 2.98 -8.41 1.16
CA THR A 25 3.29 -9.84 1.34
C THR A 25 2.47 -10.45 2.47
N LEU A 26 2.32 -9.73 3.59
CA LEU A 26 1.54 -10.22 4.74
C LEU A 26 0.05 -10.29 4.42
N LEU A 27 -0.50 -9.32 3.69
CA LEU A 27 -1.92 -9.30 3.32
C LEU A 27 -2.27 -10.28 2.19
N ILE A 28 -1.33 -10.61 1.29
CA ILE A 28 -1.55 -11.67 0.28
C ILE A 28 -1.90 -12.99 0.95
N HIS A 29 -1.22 -13.34 2.04
CA HIS A 29 -1.51 -14.55 2.80
C HIS A 29 -2.96 -14.57 3.29
N HIS A 30 -3.43 -13.48 3.90
CA HIS A 30 -4.81 -13.34 4.37
C HIS A 30 -5.83 -13.41 3.23
N GLY A 31 -5.51 -12.81 2.08
CA GLY A 31 -6.35 -12.88 0.89
C GLY A 31 -6.51 -14.31 0.36
N TYR A 32 -5.43 -15.09 0.31
CA TYR A 32 -5.49 -16.50 -0.09
C TYR A 32 -6.23 -17.38 0.94
N GLU A 33 -6.04 -17.13 2.23
CA GLU A 33 -6.77 -17.83 3.28
C GLU A 33 -8.29 -17.64 3.13
N LYS A 34 -8.73 -16.41 2.80
CA LYS A 34 -10.14 -16.10 2.49
C LYS A 34 -10.64 -16.84 1.26
N LEU A 35 -9.85 -16.89 0.19
CA LEU A 35 -10.21 -17.59 -1.04
C LEU A 35 -10.26 -19.11 -0.87
N ALA A 36 -9.43 -19.67 0.03
CA ALA A 36 -9.39 -21.11 0.28
C ALA A 36 -10.71 -21.64 0.85
N ASN A 37 -11.44 -20.83 1.63
CA ASN A 37 -12.77 -21.19 2.12
C ASN A 37 -13.66 -19.95 2.30
N ILE A 38 -14.21 -19.49 1.17
CA ILE A 38 -14.98 -18.25 1.12
C ILE A 38 -16.28 -18.32 1.93
N GLU A 39 -16.90 -19.49 1.99
CA GLU A 39 -18.18 -19.69 2.69
C GLU A 39 -17.97 -19.55 4.21
N ASN A 40 -16.92 -20.20 4.73
CA ASN A 40 -16.55 -20.10 6.13
C ASN A 40 -16.13 -18.67 6.50
N PHE A 41 -15.38 -17.99 5.63
CA PHE A 41 -15.04 -16.59 5.86
C PHE A 41 -16.30 -15.70 5.90
N ALA A 42 -17.24 -15.93 5.00
CA ALA A 42 -18.50 -15.20 4.98
C ALA A 42 -19.33 -15.44 6.26
N ASP A 43 -19.39 -16.67 6.75
CA ASP A 43 -20.06 -17.05 8.00
C ASP A 43 -19.41 -16.39 9.21
N ALA A 44 -18.08 -16.40 9.28
CA ALA A 44 -17.35 -15.89 10.43
C ALA A 44 -17.25 -14.36 10.45
N PHE A 45 -17.12 -13.70 9.29
CA PHE A 45 -16.74 -12.28 9.23
C PHE A 45 -17.80 -11.36 8.62
N VAL A 46 -18.59 -11.82 7.64
CA VAL A 46 -19.49 -10.93 6.88
C VAL A 46 -20.94 -11.03 7.34
N ARG A 47 -21.45 -12.25 7.54
CA ARG A 47 -22.82 -12.47 8.04
C ARG A 47 -23.08 -11.86 9.42
N PRO A 48 -22.13 -11.87 10.39
CA PRO A 48 -22.33 -11.18 11.67
C PRO A 48 -22.51 -9.67 11.54
N LEU A 49 -22.04 -9.07 10.44
CA LEU A 49 -22.23 -7.65 10.13
C LEU A 49 -23.62 -7.36 9.54
N HIS A 50 -24.43 -8.38 9.27
CA HIS A 50 -25.75 -8.27 8.62
C HIS A 50 -25.71 -7.53 7.27
N LEU A 51 -24.59 -7.60 6.55
CA LEU A 51 -24.43 -6.99 5.24
C LEU A 51 -25.11 -7.82 4.15
N PRO A 52 -25.68 -7.19 3.10
CA PRO A 52 -26.24 -7.91 1.96
C PRO A 52 -25.14 -8.61 1.15
N PHE A 53 -25.49 -9.74 0.52
CA PHE A 53 -24.59 -10.51 -0.34
C PHE A 53 -23.26 -10.93 0.33
N PRO A 54 -23.29 -11.68 1.45
CA PRO A 54 -22.10 -11.96 2.25
C PRO A 54 -20.98 -12.67 1.47
N ILE A 55 -21.35 -13.55 0.52
CA ILE A 55 -20.40 -14.24 -0.36
C ILE A 55 -19.71 -13.29 -1.32
N LEU A 56 -20.46 -12.38 -1.94
CA LEU A 56 -19.89 -11.40 -2.87
C LEU A 56 -18.92 -10.46 -2.14
N LEU A 57 -19.32 -9.95 -0.98
CA LEU A 57 -18.46 -9.08 -0.17
C LEU A 57 -17.21 -9.80 0.33
N SER A 58 -17.31 -11.10 0.61
CA SER A 58 -16.15 -11.94 0.94
C SER A 58 -15.15 -12.02 -0.20
N TYR A 59 -15.62 -12.24 -1.44
CA TYR A 59 -14.75 -12.18 -2.61
C TYR A 59 -14.13 -10.81 -2.82
N ILE A 60 -14.90 -9.73 -2.63
CA ILE A 60 -14.38 -8.36 -2.75
C ILE A 60 -13.27 -8.13 -1.72
N ALA A 61 -13.45 -8.54 -0.46
CA ALA A 61 -12.43 -8.42 0.58
C ALA A 61 -11.18 -9.23 0.22
N ALA A 62 -11.35 -10.49 -0.21
CA ALA A 62 -10.25 -11.37 -0.56
C ALA A 62 -9.46 -10.85 -1.77
N PHE A 63 -10.13 -10.45 -2.86
CA PHE A 63 -9.47 -9.88 -4.03
C PHE A 63 -8.86 -8.52 -3.76
N SER A 64 -9.45 -7.70 -2.88
CA SER A 64 -8.84 -6.43 -2.48
C SER A 64 -7.52 -6.65 -1.76
N GLU A 65 -7.40 -7.68 -0.94
CA GLU A 65 -6.13 -8.05 -0.31
C GLU A 65 -5.15 -8.68 -1.28
N VAL A 66 -5.56 -9.60 -2.16
CA VAL A 66 -4.63 -10.24 -3.10
C VAL A 66 -4.15 -9.25 -4.17
N ILE A 67 -5.09 -8.65 -4.91
CA ILE A 67 -4.78 -7.74 -6.01
C ILE A 67 -4.18 -6.45 -5.46
N GLY A 68 -4.78 -5.87 -4.42
CA GLY A 68 -4.28 -4.63 -3.82
C GLY A 68 -2.85 -4.77 -3.30
N SER A 69 -2.51 -5.94 -2.74
CA SER A 69 -1.14 -6.21 -2.29
C SER A 69 -0.16 -6.39 -3.44
N TRP A 70 -0.55 -7.04 -4.54
CA TRP A 70 0.32 -7.10 -5.72
C TRP A 70 0.58 -5.71 -6.29
N LEU A 71 -0.45 -4.86 -6.39
CA LEU A 71 -0.30 -3.46 -6.80
C LEU A 71 0.67 -2.69 -5.89
N LEU A 72 0.60 -2.91 -4.56
CA LEU A 72 1.57 -2.35 -3.62
C LEU A 72 2.99 -2.84 -3.87
N ILE A 73 3.19 -4.17 -3.92
CA ILE A 73 4.51 -4.80 -4.05
C ILE A 73 5.21 -4.34 -5.32
N THR A 74 4.51 -4.38 -6.46
CA THR A 74 5.08 -3.95 -7.74
C THR A 74 5.18 -2.44 -7.85
N GLY A 75 4.43 -1.70 -7.03
CA GLY A 75 4.31 -0.26 -7.17
C GLY A 75 3.59 0.16 -8.44
N PHE A 76 2.64 -0.67 -8.90
CA PHE A 76 1.79 -0.37 -10.06
C PHE A 76 0.41 0.04 -9.57
N LEU A 77 -0.12 1.19 -10.00
CA LEU A 77 -1.36 1.77 -9.48
C LEU A 77 -1.37 1.80 -7.93
N THR A 78 -0.24 2.17 -7.32
CA THR A 78 0.01 1.98 -5.87
C THR A 78 -1.11 2.56 -5.00
N ARG A 79 -1.64 3.73 -5.35
CA ARG A 79 -2.73 4.38 -4.60
C ARG A 79 -4.04 3.58 -4.64
N PHE A 80 -4.35 2.94 -5.77
CA PHE A 80 -5.53 2.09 -5.87
C PHE A 80 -5.36 0.81 -5.04
N GLY A 81 -4.17 0.20 -5.06
CA GLY A 81 -3.86 -0.94 -4.19
C GLY A 81 -3.97 -0.59 -2.71
N ALA A 82 -3.43 0.56 -2.30
CA ALA A 82 -3.54 1.06 -0.94
C ALA A 82 -4.99 1.33 -0.53
N LEU A 83 -5.82 1.91 -1.41
CA LEU A 83 -7.25 2.13 -1.15
C LEU A 83 -8.03 0.82 -0.97
N ALA A 84 -7.75 -0.20 -1.80
CA ALA A 84 -8.39 -1.51 -1.69
C ALA A 84 -8.09 -2.18 -0.34
N ILE A 85 -6.82 -2.15 0.08
CA ILE A 85 -6.39 -2.65 1.39
C ILE A 85 -7.01 -1.84 2.52
N MET A 86 -6.93 -0.51 2.46
CA MET A 86 -7.50 0.38 3.48
C MET A 86 -8.99 0.11 3.68
N GLY A 87 -9.75 -0.06 2.58
CA GLY A 87 -11.17 -0.40 2.64
C GLY A 87 -11.43 -1.75 3.34
N THR A 88 -10.71 -2.80 2.95
CA THR A 88 -10.88 -4.13 3.56
C THR A 88 -10.52 -4.14 5.05
N ILE A 89 -9.41 -3.49 5.42
CA ILE A 89 -8.99 -3.38 6.82
C ILE A 89 -9.96 -2.52 7.63
N SER A 90 -10.57 -1.49 7.04
CA SER A 90 -11.60 -0.68 7.72
C SER A 90 -12.81 -1.54 8.12
N VAL A 91 -13.26 -2.40 7.21
CA VAL A 91 -14.37 -3.35 7.50
C VAL A 91 -13.94 -4.37 8.55
N ALA A 92 -12.70 -4.85 8.49
CA ALA A 92 -12.17 -5.79 9.48
C ALA A 92 -12.04 -5.16 10.89
N ILE A 93 -11.64 -3.89 10.99
CA ILE A 93 -11.64 -3.12 12.25
C ILE A 93 -13.07 -3.00 12.77
N TYR A 94 -14.01 -2.61 11.91
CA TYR A 94 -15.42 -2.50 12.29
C TYR A 94 -15.96 -3.84 12.81
N HIS A 95 -15.69 -4.94 12.11
CA HIS A 95 -16.03 -6.29 12.55
C HIS A 95 -15.46 -6.60 13.94
N ALA A 96 -14.16 -6.36 14.16
CA ALA A 96 -13.51 -6.64 15.43
C ALA A 96 -14.16 -5.83 16.58
N ILE A 97 -14.48 -4.56 16.35
CA ILE A 97 -15.11 -3.71 17.36
C ILE A 97 -16.51 -4.22 17.74
N ILE A 98 -17.34 -4.61 16.77
CA ILE A 98 -18.71 -5.01 17.07
C ILE A 98 -18.81 -6.42 17.66
N THR A 99 -17.86 -7.31 17.34
CA THR A 99 -17.89 -8.72 17.80
C THR A 99 -17.11 -8.94 19.09
N ALA A 100 -16.00 -8.23 19.29
CA ALA A 100 -15.10 -8.42 20.42
C ALA A 100 -14.95 -7.16 21.29
N GLY A 101 -15.63 -6.06 20.96
CA GLY A 101 -15.46 -4.77 21.64
C GLY A 101 -14.10 -4.14 21.34
N PHE A 102 -13.66 -3.23 22.22
CA PHE A 102 -12.36 -2.56 22.07
C PHE A 102 -11.20 -3.44 22.57
N ASN A 103 -10.99 -4.56 21.88
CA ASN A 103 -9.91 -5.49 22.17
C ASN A 103 -8.61 -5.07 21.46
N ILE A 104 -7.68 -4.51 22.22
CA ILE A 104 -6.40 -4.00 21.70
C ILE A 104 -5.58 -5.09 21.00
N TYR A 105 -5.58 -6.33 21.50
CA TYR A 105 -4.80 -7.42 20.90
C TYR A 105 -5.27 -7.79 19.50
N LEU A 106 -6.55 -7.59 19.18
CA LEU A 106 -7.06 -7.75 17.81
C LEU A 106 -6.74 -6.50 16.99
N LEU A 107 -7.00 -5.32 17.56
CA LEU A 107 -6.91 -4.04 16.87
C LEU A 107 -5.48 -3.60 16.56
N GLU A 108 -4.46 -4.10 17.26
CA GLU A 108 -3.05 -3.72 17.01
C GLU A 108 -2.62 -4.07 15.58
N LEU A 109 -2.87 -5.31 15.13
CA LEU A 109 -2.45 -5.77 13.81
C LEU A 109 -3.26 -5.08 12.71
N LEU A 110 -4.57 -4.96 12.91
CA LEU A 110 -5.46 -4.23 12.01
C LEU A 110 -5.06 -2.75 11.89
N GLY A 111 -4.70 -2.14 13.01
CA GLY A 111 -4.21 -0.77 13.07
C GLY A 111 -2.90 -0.57 12.34
N LEU A 112 -1.96 -1.52 12.45
CA LEU A 112 -0.68 -1.48 11.72
C LEU A 112 -0.90 -1.58 10.20
N TYR A 113 -1.79 -2.46 9.72
CA TYR A 113 -2.11 -2.52 8.30
C TYR A 113 -2.84 -1.28 7.80
N PHE A 114 -3.79 -0.76 8.59
CA PHE A 114 -4.51 0.46 8.25
C PHE A 114 -3.56 1.66 8.15
N ALA A 115 -2.72 1.85 9.17
CA ALA A 115 -1.73 2.91 9.20
C ALA A 115 -0.72 2.78 8.04
N SER A 116 -0.29 1.56 7.72
CA SER A 116 0.61 1.31 6.59
C SER A 116 -0.05 1.67 5.25
N ALA A 117 -1.30 1.27 5.06
CA ALA A 117 -2.06 1.62 3.85
C ALA A 117 -2.26 3.14 3.70
N VAL A 118 -2.62 3.83 4.79
CA VAL A 118 -2.75 5.30 4.82
C VAL A 118 -1.41 5.98 4.54
N ALA A 119 -0.32 5.49 5.14
CA ALA A 119 1.01 6.03 4.93
C ALA A 119 1.44 5.88 3.46
N ILE A 120 1.22 4.70 2.85
CA ILE A 120 1.50 4.49 1.42
C ILE A 120 0.61 5.38 0.55
N LEU A 121 -0.66 5.56 0.89
CA LEU A 121 -1.56 6.44 0.14
C LEU A 121 -1.10 7.90 0.17
N ALA A 122 -0.63 8.37 1.33
CA ALA A 122 -0.13 9.73 1.53
C ALA A 122 1.23 9.97 0.85
N MET A 123 2.18 9.04 1.01
CA MET A 123 3.52 9.16 0.43
C MET A 123 3.55 8.85 -1.07
N GLY A 124 2.59 8.06 -1.56
CA GLY A 124 2.52 7.62 -2.94
C GLY A 124 3.46 6.44 -3.26
N PRO A 125 3.72 6.19 -4.56
CA PRO A 125 4.46 5.02 -5.01
C PRO A 125 5.95 5.02 -4.62
N GLY A 126 6.59 6.18 -4.46
CA GLY A 126 8.04 6.28 -4.28
C GLY A 126 8.83 5.98 -5.56
N ARG A 127 10.13 6.31 -5.58
CA ARG A 127 10.93 6.26 -6.82
C ARG A 127 11.24 4.85 -7.33
N LEU A 128 11.14 3.85 -6.47
CA LEU A 128 11.38 2.42 -6.77
C LEU A 128 10.10 1.69 -7.20
N ALA A 129 9.10 2.40 -7.72
CA ALA A 129 7.83 1.85 -8.17
C ALA A 129 7.82 1.65 -9.69
N ILE A 130 7.12 0.64 -10.19
CA ILE A 130 6.94 0.44 -11.65
C ILE A 130 6.28 1.68 -12.29
N ASP A 131 5.29 2.29 -11.62
CA ASP A 131 4.64 3.52 -12.10
C ASP A 131 5.68 4.61 -12.45
N GLU A 132 6.64 4.83 -11.54
CA GLU A 132 7.69 5.83 -11.71
C GLU A 132 8.70 5.43 -12.78
N LEU A 133 9.11 4.15 -12.80
CA LEU A 133 10.03 3.60 -13.80
C LEU A 133 9.48 3.78 -15.22
N ILE A 134 8.17 3.59 -15.41
CA ILE A 134 7.48 3.83 -16.68
C ILE A 134 7.51 5.32 -17.03
N VAL A 135 7.13 6.21 -16.11
CA VAL A 135 7.12 7.66 -16.36
C VAL A 135 8.50 8.16 -16.79
N ARG A 136 9.56 7.75 -16.09
CA ARG A 136 10.95 8.13 -16.45
C ARG A 136 11.39 7.60 -17.81
N ARG A 137 10.89 6.42 -18.20
CA ARG A 137 11.25 5.82 -19.48
C ARG A 137 10.64 6.56 -20.67
N PHE A 138 9.42 7.07 -20.52
CA PHE A 138 8.65 7.66 -21.62
C PHE A 138 8.64 9.19 -21.65
N SER A 139 8.93 9.86 -20.54
CA SER A 139 8.94 11.34 -20.45
C SER A 139 10.22 11.89 -19.81
N PRO A 140 11.40 11.73 -20.46
CA PRO A 140 12.67 12.22 -19.91
C PRO A 140 12.76 13.76 -19.82
N GLU A 141 11.92 14.48 -20.55
CA GLU A 141 11.87 15.95 -20.58
C GLU A 141 11.33 16.53 -19.26
N LEU A 142 10.37 15.86 -18.62
CA LEU A 142 9.79 16.28 -17.33
C LEU A 142 10.78 16.13 -16.16
N GLU A 143 11.73 15.19 -16.26
CA GLU A 143 12.76 14.99 -15.24
C GLU A 143 13.82 16.10 -15.30
N ARG A 144 14.13 16.65 -16.49
CA ARG A 144 15.04 17.79 -16.67
C ARG A 144 14.47 19.10 -16.11
N GLU A 145 13.16 19.33 -16.28
CA GLU A 145 12.50 20.51 -15.70
C GLU A 145 12.40 20.45 -14.17
N GLN A 146 12.20 19.27 -13.59
CA GLN A 146 12.17 19.08 -12.13
C GLN A 146 13.56 19.12 -11.47
N SER A 147 14.65 19.07 -12.24
CA SER A 147 16.04 19.13 -11.75
C SER A 147 16.76 20.47 -11.98
N GLY A 148 16.16 21.45 -12.68
CA GLY A 148 16.62 22.85 -12.70
C GLY A 148 15.89 23.70 -11.65
N PRO A 149 16.50 24.73 -10.98
CA PRO A 149 17.63 25.56 -11.40
C PRO A 149 18.77 25.65 -10.34
N ILE A 150 19.28 24.52 -9.85
CA ILE A 150 20.49 24.55 -9.00
C ILE A 150 21.76 24.64 -9.86
N ASP A 151 21.74 24.12 -11.08
CA ASP A 151 22.91 24.09 -11.97
C ASP A 151 23.23 25.45 -12.60
N THR A 152 22.26 26.36 -12.73
CA THR A 152 22.51 27.73 -13.25
C THR A 152 23.22 28.61 -12.22
N VAL A 153 23.00 28.40 -10.91
CA VAL A 153 23.65 29.19 -9.86
C VAL A 153 25.14 28.86 -9.70
N ILE A 154 25.55 27.63 -10.06
CA ILE A 154 26.98 27.23 -10.00
C ILE A 154 27.76 27.75 -11.21
N SER A 155 27.11 27.92 -12.37
CA SER A 155 27.73 28.50 -13.57
C SER A 155 27.97 30.01 -13.44
N ASP A 156 27.07 30.74 -12.78
CA ASP A 156 27.11 32.21 -12.72
C ASP A 156 27.93 32.76 -11.54
N GLY A 157 28.46 31.88 -10.67
CA GLY A 157 29.27 32.23 -9.50
C GLY A 157 30.79 32.17 -9.71
N VAL A 158 31.26 31.93 -10.93
CA VAL A 158 32.71 31.79 -11.26
C VAL A 158 33.12 32.66 -12.46
N ALA A 159 32.35 33.71 -12.77
CA ALA A 159 32.76 34.72 -13.77
C ALA A 159 33.29 35.99 -13.09
#